data_AF-A0A9P4PIC6-F1
#
_entry.id   AF-A0A9P4PIC6-F1
#
_cell.length_a   1.000
_cell.length_b   1.000
_cell.length_c   1.000
_cell.angle_alpha   90.00
_cell.angle_beta   90.00
_cell.angle_gamma   90.00
#
_symmetry.space_group_name_H-M   'P 1'
#
loop_
_entity.id
_entity.type
_entity.pdbx_description
1 polymer ?
#
loop_
_entity_poly.entity_id
_entity_poly.type
_entity_poly.pdbx_seq_one_letter_code
_entity_poly.pdbx_strand_id
1 'polypeptide(L)'
;MSSPSAGAPPTATEPAPQPPAPAWRAFVHLYLPVLTSTFLILFVANPFSHRALLLASALPTYFLASLVYRPRPRPVERFTHRSDIHRAAVLFTYGRLLGTPFNLLNYILDMFASYSVGAVFDQPEGAPPRRSEFFVQALLTIASTVLFRFVPPSWGLAWTVMGGIDRSMYRAAYLALVDDVVRVLGYPQVESKRGKATVVGVQAMFIAMSVMWVHFFLVLGMREQVEKEFVSPVVSL
;
A
#
# COMPACT_ATOMS: atom_id res chain seq x y z
N MET A 1 -7.59 58.57 -53.37
CA MET A 1 -6.88 57.32 -53.72
C MET A 1 -6.40 56.68 -52.44
N SER A 2 -7.22 55.77 -51.91
CA SER A 2 -7.01 55.06 -50.64
C SER A 2 -6.46 53.67 -50.97
N SER A 3 -5.21 53.41 -50.59
CA SER A 3 -4.60 52.08 -50.72
C SER A 3 -5.24 51.12 -49.71
N PRO A 4 -5.71 49.92 -50.12
CA PRO A 4 -6.13 48.90 -49.18
C PRO A 4 -4.91 48.21 -48.57
N SER A 5 -4.93 48.14 -47.24
CA SER A 5 -3.97 47.45 -46.37
C SER A 5 -3.87 45.97 -46.73
N ALA A 6 -2.64 45.49 -46.94
CA ALA A 6 -2.33 44.09 -47.18
C ALA A 6 -2.78 43.22 -45.99
N GLY A 7 -3.43 42.10 -46.32
CA GLY A 7 -3.98 41.15 -45.37
C GLY A 7 -2.91 40.55 -44.46
N ALA A 8 -3.24 40.49 -43.17
CA ALA A 8 -2.50 39.71 -42.18
C ALA A 8 -2.54 38.21 -42.54
N PRO A 9 -1.47 37.44 -42.31
CA PRO A 9 -1.46 36.00 -42.56
C PRO A 9 -2.41 35.29 -41.58
N PRO A 10 -3.06 34.19 -42.01
CA PRO A 10 -3.97 33.44 -41.15
C PRO A 10 -3.21 32.87 -39.94
N THR A 11 -3.78 33.14 -38.77
CA THR A 11 -3.39 32.64 -37.45
C THR A 11 -3.21 31.13 -37.45
N ALA A 12 -2.13 30.70 -36.78
CA ALA A 12 -1.78 29.32 -36.52
C ALA A 12 -3.02 28.49 -36.14
N THR A 13 -3.24 27.39 -36.86
CA THR A 13 -4.26 26.40 -36.57
C THR A 13 -4.03 25.88 -35.15
N GLU A 14 -4.90 26.27 -34.23
CA GLU A 14 -4.96 25.74 -32.88
C GLU A 14 -5.11 24.21 -32.99
N PRO A 15 -4.18 23.39 -32.44
CA PRO A 15 -4.29 21.95 -32.55
C PRO A 15 -5.60 21.50 -31.89
N ALA A 16 -6.41 20.74 -32.63
CA ALA A 16 -7.69 20.23 -32.15
C ALA A 16 -7.53 19.58 -30.77
N PRO A 17 -8.44 19.87 -29.81
CA PRO A 17 -8.34 19.35 -28.46
C PRO A 17 -8.33 17.82 -28.50
N GLN A 18 -7.18 17.22 -28.19
CA GLN A 18 -7.10 15.77 -28.05
C GLN A 18 -8.06 15.32 -26.95
N PRO A 19 -8.81 14.22 -27.15
CA PRO A 19 -9.69 13.72 -26.12
C PRO A 19 -8.89 13.44 -24.84
N PRO A 20 -9.41 13.83 -23.66
CA PRO A 20 -8.72 13.59 -22.40
C PRO A 20 -8.47 12.09 -22.27
N ALA A 21 -7.24 11.73 -21.88
CA ALA A 21 -6.93 10.32 -21.65
C ALA A 21 -7.88 9.72 -20.62
N PRO A 22 -8.19 8.42 -20.72
CA PRO A 22 -8.89 7.71 -19.66
C PRO A 22 -8.16 7.84 -18.32
N ALA A 23 -8.87 8.22 -17.27
CA ALA A 23 -8.30 8.49 -15.95
C ALA A 23 -7.56 7.29 -15.33
N TRP A 24 -7.97 6.06 -15.68
CA TRP A 24 -7.33 4.83 -15.21
C TRP A 24 -5.86 4.70 -15.64
N ARG A 25 -5.46 5.33 -16.76
CA ARG A 25 -4.08 5.30 -17.27
C ARG A 25 -3.09 5.95 -16.32
N ALA A 26 -3.55 6.85 -15.46
CA ALA A 26 -2.72 7.47 -14.43
C ALA A 26 -2.35 6.52 -13.28
N PHE A 27 -3.10 5.42 -13.11
CA PHE A 27 -2.98 4.52 -11.97
C PHE A 27 -2.52 3.10 -12.36
N VAL A 28 -2.07 2.90 -13.60
CA VAL A 28 -1.70 1.56 -14.10
C VAL A 28 -0.58 0.93 -13.28
N HIS A 29 0.42 1.72 -12.87
CA HIS A 29 1.50 1.21 -12.02
C HIS A 29 1.03 0.76 -10.63
N LEU A 30 -0.14 1.21 -10.18
CA LEU A 30 -0.81 0.76 -8.94
C LEU A 30 -1.65 -0.50 -9.16
N TYR A 31 -2.39 -0.60 -10.26
CA TYR A 31 -3.28 -1.73 -10.52
C TYR A 31 -2.58 -2.97 -11.08
N LEU A 32 -1.56 -2.79 -11.93
CA LEU A 32 -0.93 -3.91 -12.63
C LEU A 32 -0.23 -4.92 -11.70
N PRO A 33 0.43 -4.50 -10.59
CA PRO A 33 0.95 -5.43 -9.59
C PRO A 33 -0.16 -6.28 -8.95
N VAL A 34 -1.35 -5.71 -8.73
CA VAL A 34 -2.51 -6.46 -8.21
C VAL A 34 -2.93 -7.54 -9.21
N LEU A 35 -3.10 -7.16 -10.48
CA LEU A 35 -3.45 -8.09 -11.55
C LEU A 35 -2.40 -9.19 -11.73
N THR A 36 -1.12 -8.84 -11.63
CA THR A 36 0.00 -9.78 -11.72
C THR A 36 -0.03 -10.77 -10.55
N SER A 37 -0.20 -10.29 -9.31
CA SER A 37 -0.36 -11.17 -8.15
C SER A 37 -1.53 -12.12 -8.31
N THR A 38 -2.70 -11.63 -8.74
CA THR A 38 -3.89 -12.47 -8.97
C THR A 38 -3.62 -13.51 -10.04
N PHE A 39 -2.99 -13.14 -11.16
CA PHE A 39 -2.64 -14.07 -12.21
C PHE A 39 -1.70 -15.17 -11.70
N LEU A 40 -0.65 -14.80 -10.96
CA LEU A 40 0.31 -15.77 -10.40
C LEU A 40 -0.36 -16.71 -9.39
N ILE A 41 -1.26 -16.21 -8.55
CA ILE A 41 -1.99 -17.02 -7.57
C ILE A 41 -2.92 -18.03 -8.25
N LEU A 42 -3.61 -17.62 -9.32
CA LEU A 42 -4.64 -18.45 -9.96
C LEU A 42 -4.08 -19.46 -10.98
N PHE A 43 -3.01 -19.10 -11.70
CA PHE A 43 -2.58 -19.85 -12.88
C PHE A 43 -1.18 -20.48 -12.75
N VAL A 44 -0.36 -20.08 -11.78
CA VAL A 44 0.98 -20.65 -11.59
C VAL A 44 0.95 -21.62 -10.42
N ALA A 45 1.21 -22.90 -10.70
CA ALA A 45 1.41 -23.88 -9.65
C ALA A 45 2.68 -23.56 -8.86
N ASN A 46 2.56 -23.40 -7.53
CA ASN A 46 3.67 -23.11 -6.62
C ASN A 46 4.54 -21.90 -7.07
N PRO A 47 3.98 -20.68 -7.10
CA PRO A 47 4.68 -19.48 -7.61
C PRO A 47 5.85 -19.02 -6.71
N PHE A 48 5.98 -19.57 -5.50
CA PHE A 48 7.01 -19.24 -4.53
C PHE A 48 8.21 -20.19 -4.56
N SER A 49 8.11 -21.33 -5.25
CA SER A 49 9.24 -22.26 -5.49
C SER A 49 10.46 -21.54 -6.08
N HIS A 50 10.22 -20.56 -6.94
CA HIS A 50 11.24 -19.74 -7.57
C HIS A 50 11.10 -18.27 -7.14
N ARG A 51 11.54 -17.95 -5.91
CA ARG A 51 11.49 -16.59 -5.33
C ARG A 51 12.10 -15.51 -6.24
N ALA A 52 13.17 -15.85 -6.96
CA ALA A 52 13.79 -14.94 -7.92
C ALA A 52 12.87 -14.63 -9.12
N LEU A 53 12.16 -15.63 -9.65
CA LEU A 53 11.19 -15.43 -10.74
C LEU A 53 9.96 -14.64 -10.26
N LEU A 54 9.52 -14.89 -9.03
CA LEU A 54 8.45 -14.11 -8.40
C LEU A 54 8.82 -12.62 -8.30
N LEU A 55 10.02 -12.29 -7.85
CA LEU A 55 10.51 -10.90 -7.83
C LEU A 55 10.71 -10.35 -9.26
N ALA A 56 11.25 -11.16 -10.18
CA ALA A 56 11.49 -10.75 -11.55
C ALA A 56 10.20 -10.46 -12.32
N SER A 57 9.04 -11.01 -11.90
CA SER A 57 7.72 -10.69 -12.47
C SER A 57 7.36 -9.20 -12.40
N ALA A 58 8.00 -8.43 -11.53
CA ALA A 58 7.86 -6.98 -11.49
C ALA A 58 8.43 -6.27 -12.72
N LEU A 59 9.39 -6.87 -13.43
CA LEU A 59 9.94 -6.31 -14.67
C LEU A 59 8.89 -6.26 -15.80
N PRO A 60 8.29 -7.39 -16.24
CA PRO A 60 7.24 -7.34 -17.25
C PRO A 60 6.04 -6.52 -16.78
N THR A 61 5.70 -6.55 -15.48
CA THR A 61 4.67 -5.67 -14.89
C THR A 61 5.00 -4.20 -15.11
N TYR A 62 6.21 -3.77 -14.76
CA TYR A 62 6.64 -2.40 -14.96
C TYR A 62 6.62 -2.00 -16.44
N PHE A 63 7.13 -2.85 -17.33
CA PHE A 63 7.17 -2.58 -18.77
C PHE A 63 5.76 -2.41 -19.34
N LEU A 64 4.85 -3.35 -19.07
CA LEU A 64 3.46 -3.28 -19.53
C LEU A 64 2.75 -2.03 -19.01
N ALA A 65 2.96 -1.68 -17.73
CA ALA A 65 2.39 -0.46 -17.17
C ALA A 65 2.93 0.80 -17.86
N SER A 66 4.23 0.82 -18.14
CA SER A 66 4.90 1.97 -18.77
C SER A 66 4.41 2.24 -20.19
N LEU A 67 3.93 1.23 -20.92
CA LEU A 67 3.42 1.40 -22.30
C LEU A 67 2.15 2.27 -22.37
N VAL A 68 1.34 2.26 -21.31
CA VAL A 68 0.03 2.93 -21.29
C VAL A 68 -0.03 4.07 -20.26
N TYR A 69 0.98 4.19 -19.41
CA TYR A 69 1.04 5.16 -18.33
C TYR A 69 0.97 6.59 -18.86
N ARG A 70 0.14 7.42 -18.21
CA ARG A 70 0.17 8.88 -18.39
C ARG A 70 0.51 9.57 -17.07
N PRO A 71 1.55 10.42 -17.03
CA PRO A 71 1.92 11.18 -15.84
C PRO A 71 0.77 12.03 -15.29
N ARG A 72 0.69 12.12 -13.96
CA ARG A 72 -0.25 12.97 -13.23
C ARG A 72 0.49 13.77 -12.16
N PRO A 73 0.11 15.04 -11.89
CA PRO A 73 0.67 15.81 -10.79
C PRO A 73 0.52 15.08 -9.46
N ARG A 74 1.55 15.21 -8.63
CA ARG A 74 1.56 14.66 -7.28
C ARG A 74 0.66 15.47 -6.37
N PRO A 75 -0.19 14.80 -5.58
CA PRO A 75 -1.01 15.43 -4.55
C PRO A 75 -0.14 15.86 -3.38
N VAL A 76 -0.52 16.95 -2.74
CA VAL A 76 0.15 17.50 -1.56
C VAL A 76 -0.11 16.62 -0.34
N GLU A 77 -1.32 16.06 -0.24
CA GLU A 77 -1.76 15.26 0.90
C GLU A 77 -1.56 13.75 0.70
N ARG A 78 -1.34 13.04 1.82
CA ARG A 78 -1.24 11.58 1.90
C ARG A 78 -2.58 10.91 1.53
N PHE A 79 -2.53 9.67 1.04
CA PHE A 79 -3.72 8.97 0.56
C PHE A 79 -4.75 8.74 1.68
N THR A 80 -4.29 8.33 2.86
CA THR A 80 -5.12 8.12 4.05
C THR A 80 -5.62 9.41 4.71
N HIS A 81 -5.11 10.59 4.31
CA HIS A 81 -5.57 11.89 4.82
C HIS A 81 -6.60 12.55 3.89
N ARG A 82 -6.66 12.16 2.62
CA ARG A 82 -7.60 12.75 1.65
C ARG A 82 -9.06 12.39 1.90
N SER A 83 -9.32 11.26 2.54
CA SER A 83 -10.68 10.82 2.82
C SER A 83 -10.68 9.84 3.99
N ASP A 84 -11.64 10.04 4.89
CA ASP A 84 -11.92 9.12 5.98
C ASP A 84 -12.25 7.71 5.47
N ILE A 85 -12.83 7.61 4.27
CA ILE A 85 -13.13 6.32 3.62
C ILE A 85 -11.84 5.58 3.27
N HIS A 86 -10.81 6.27 2.76
CA HIS A 86 -9.52 5.65 2.47
C HIS A 86 -8.84 5.17 3.75
N ARG A 87 -8.84 6.01 4.80
CA ARG A 87 -8.30 5.66 6.11
C ARG A 87 -9.00 4.45 6.70
N ALA A 88 -10.33 4.46 6.71
CA ALA A 88 -11.18 3.37 7.16
C ALA A 88 -10.86 2.06 6.39
N ALA A 89 -10.84 2.12 5.06
CA ALA A 89 -10.53 0.96 4.22
C ALA A 89 -9.15 0.36 4.52
N VAL A 90 -8.14 1.20 4.74
CA VAL A 90 -6.79 0.74 5.11
C VAL A 90 -6.76 0.16 6.53
N LEU A 91 -7.41 0.79 7.51
CA LEU A 91 -7.49 0.22 8.85
C LEU A 91 -8.27 -1.10 8.89
N PHE A 92 -9.25 -1.26 8.01
CA PHE A 92 -9.98 -2.51 7.88
C PHE A 92 -9.05 -3.65 7.44
N THR A 93 -8.07 -3.38 6.56
CA THR A 93 -7.09 -4.39 6.13
C THR A 93 -6.01 -4.66 7.19
N TYR A 94 -5.67 -3.68 8.03
CA TYR A 94 -4.65 -3.82 9.08
C TYR A 94 -4.91 -5.02 10.02
N GLY A 95 -6.09 -5.08 10.64
CA GLY A 95 -6.42 -6.15 11.59
C GLY A 95 -6.49 -7.54 10.94
N ARG A 96 -6.95 -7.60 9.68
CA ARG A 96 -7.09 -8.86 8.94
C ARG A 96 -5.75 -9.41 8.48
N LEU A 97 -4.81 -8.53 8.15
CA LEU A 97 -3.42 -8.91 7.88
C LEU A 97 -2.68 -9.42 9.12
N LEU A 98 -3.25 -9.37 10.31
CA LEU A 98 -2.66 -9.97 11.50
C LEU A 98 -3.45 -11.19 11.99
N GLY A 99 -4.38 -11.70 11.17
CA GLY A 99 -5.22 -12.85 11.50
C GLY A 99 -6.24 -12.57 12.61
N THR A 100 -6.43 -11.30 12.98
CA THR A 100 -7.42 -10.96 14.02
C THR A 100 -8.83 -10.99 13.43
N PRO A 101 -9.79 -11.65 14.11
CA PRO A 101 -11.18 -11.64 13.67
C PRO A 101 -11.72 -10.21 13.72
N PHE A 102 -12.69 -9.91 12.86
CA PHE A 102 -13.30 -8.59 12.85
C PHE A 102 -13.96 -8.30 14.20
N ASN A 103 -13.60 -7.18 14.80
CA ASN A 103 -14.27 -6.66 15.96
C ASN A 103 -14.53 -5.16 15.74
N LEU A 104 -15.82 -4.79 15.68
CA LEU A 104 -16.26 -3.42 15.40
C LEU A 104 -15.73 -2.43 16.44
N LEU A 105 -15.70 -2.81 17.72
CA LEU A 105 -15.19 -1.96 18.80
C LEU A 105 -13.70 -1.69 18.61
N ASN A 106 -12.90 -2.74 18.35
CA ASN A 106 -11.47 -2.58 18.09
C ASN A 106 -11.23 -1.71 16.85
N TYR A 107 -12.03 -1.88 15.80
CA TYR A 107 -11.95 -1.10 14.58
C TYR A 107 -12.26 0.39 14.81
N ILE A 108 -13.32 0.70 15.58
CA ILE A 108 -13.66 2.08 15.96
C ILE A 108 -12.54 2.69 16.80
N LEU A 109 -12.00 1.96 17.78
CA LEU A 109 -10.88 2.42 18.60
C LEU A 109 -9.63 2.67 17.75
N ASP A 110 -9.34 1.79 16.80
CA ASP A 110 -8.23 1.98 15.86
C ASP A 110 -8.45 3.20 14.94
N MET A 111 -9.70 3.46 14.54
CA MET A 111 -10.08 4.65 13.78
C MET A 111 -9.86 5.93 14.61
N PHE A 112 -10.38 6.00 15.84
CA PHE A 112 -10.15 7.13 16.76
C PHE A 112 -8.67 7.36 17.03
N ALA A 113 -7.95 6.30 17.33
CA ALA A 113 -6.54 6.39 17.67
C ALA A 113 -5.67 6.74 16.46
N SER A 114 -6.15 6.54 15.23
CA SER A 114 -5.47 7.05 14.02
C SER A 114 -5.53 8.58 13.92
N TYR A 115 -6.57 9.24 14.45
CA TYR A 115 -6.66 10.71 14.47
C TYR A 115 -5.79 11.29 15.59
N SER A 116 -5.79 10.69 16.78
CA SER A 116 -5.05 11.22 17.94
C SER A 116 -3.55 10.96 17.85
N VAL A 117 -3.15 9.74 17.46
CA VAL A 117 -1.73 9.36 17.33
C VAL A 117 -1.15 9.94 16.03
N GLY A 118 -1.93 9.97 14.94
CA GLY A 118 -1.52 10.62 13.70
C GLY A 118 -1.12 12.08 13.93
N ALA A 119 -1.92 12.86 14.65
CA ALA A 119 -1.61 14.25 14.95
C ALA A 119 -0.29 14.49 15.73
N VAL A 120 0.19 13.50 16.49
CA VAL A 120 1.43 13.60 17.28
C VAL A 120 2.67 13.15 16.51
N PHE A 121 2.53 12.13 15.65
CA PHE A 121 3.65 11.52 14.92
C PHE A 121 3.73 11.95 13.46
N ASP A 122 2.68 12.56 12.92
CA ASP A 122 2.69 13.13 11.58
C ASP A 122 3.53 14.41 11.53
N GLN A 123 4.10 14.67 10.36
CA GLN A 123 4.79 15.93 10.13
C GLN A 123 3.80 17.09 10.28
N PRO A 124 4.19 18.18 10.97
CA PRO A 124 3.36 19.38 11.02
C PRO A 124 3.14 19.92 9.60
N GLU A 125 1.97 20.52 9.39
CA GLU A 125 1.60 21.12 8.11
C GLU A 125 2.69 22.11 7.66
N GLY A 126 3.22 21.91 6.44
CA GLY A 126 4.28 22.75 5.86
C GLY A 126 5.72 22.28 6.12
N ALA A 127 5.96 21.21 6.88
CA ALA A 127 7.31 20.64 7.01
C ALA A 127 7.84 20.09 5.67
N PRO A 128 9.17 20.10 5.44
CA PRO A 128 9.75 19.56 4.22
C PRO A 128 9.41 18.07 4.06
N PRO A 129 9.01 17.62 2.86
CA PRO A 129 8.54 16.26 2.64
C PRO A 129 9.63 15.24 2.92
N ARG A 130 9.38 14.31 3.85
CA ARG A 130 10.29 13.18 4.12
C ARG A 130 10.33 12.20 2.95
N ARG A 131 11.51 11.58 2.76
CA ARG A 131 11.73 10.56 1.72
C ARG A 131 10.83 9.34 1.92
N SER A 132 10.55 8.92 3.15
CA SER A 132 9.60 7.86 3.48
C SER A 132 9.19 7.99 4.94
N GLU A 133 7.89 7.97 5.19
CA GLU A 133 7.33 7.99 6.54
C GLU A 133 7.26 6.59 7.11
N PHE A 134 7.09 5.58 6.25
CA PHE A 134 7.12 4.19 6.66
C PHE A 134 8.41 3.85 7.42
N PHE A 135 9.58 4.23 6.91
CA PHE A 135 10.84 3.92 7.60
C PHE A 135 10.93 4.56 8.99
N VAL A 136 10.43 5.78 9.16
CA VAL A 136 10.41 6.45 10.47
C VAL A 136 9.49 5.70 11.42
N GLN A 137 8.27 5.40 10.99
CA GLN A 137 7.29 4.69 11.81
C GLN A 137 7.70 3.26 12.11
N ALA A 138 8.36 2.57 11.16
CA ALA A 138 8.91 1.24 11.36
C ALA A 138 10.02 1.24 12.42
N LEU A 139 10.92 2.23 12.40
CA LEU A 139 11.95 2.38 13.43
C LEU A 139 11.34 2.66 14.81
N LEU A 140 10.32 3.52 14.88
CA LEU A 140 9.59 3.78 16.13
C LEU A 140 8.88 2.53 16.65
N THR A 141 8.29 1.73 15.75
CA THR A 141 7.65 0.46 16.09
C THR A 141 8.66 -0.56 16.61
N ILE A 142 9.84 -0.66 15.98
CA ILE A 142 10.91 -1.53 16.47
C ILE A 142 11.35 -1.07 17.87
N ALA A 143 11.53 0.23 18.07
CA ALA A 143 11.89 0.78 19.38
C ALA A 143 10.82 0.51 20.43
N SER A 144 9.52 0.69 20.11
CA SER A 144 8.42 0.39 21.03
C SER A 144 8.35 -1.09 21.38
N THR A 145 8.51 -1.97 20.39
CA THR A 145 8.47 -3.42 20.61
C THR A 145 9.63 -3.88 21.47
N VAL A 146 10.83 -3.34 21.26
CA VAL A 146 12.00 -3.62 22.11
C VAL A 146 11.74 -3.15 23.54
N LEU A 147 11.23 -1.93 23.74
CA LEU A 147 10.89 -1.42 25.06
C LEU A 147 9.81 -2.26 25.75
N PHE A 148 8.78 -2.68 25.02
CA PHE A 148 7.69 -3.49 25.56
C PHE A 148 8.16 -4.85 26.08
N ARG A 149 9.20 -5.45 25.47
CA ARG A 149 9.81 -6.69 25.97
C ARG A 149 10.40 -6.58 27.38
N PHE A 150 10.77 -5.37 27.81
CA PHE A 150 11.30 -5.13 29.16
C PHE A 150 10.20 -4.87 30.20
N VAL A 151 8.94 -4.76 29.79
CA VAL A 151 7.81 -4.58 30.69
C VAL A 151 7.20 -5.95 30.93
N PRO A 152 7.27 -6.53 32.14
CA PRO A 152 6.64 -7.82 32.39
C PRO A 152 5.11 -7.68 32.57
N PRO A 153 4.33 -8.74 32.27
CA PRO A 153 2.88 -8.74 32.48
C PRO A 153 2.45 -8.46 33.93
N SER A 154 3.32 -8.75 34.91
CA SER A 154 3.08 -8.46 36.33
C SER A 154 2.94 -6.96 36.63
N TRP A 155 3.37 -6.08 35.73
CA TRP A 155 3.26 -4.63 35.89
C TRP A 155 1.91 -4.06 35.41
N GLY A 156 0.87 -4.89 35.30
CA GLY A 156 -0.55 -4.52 35.14
C GLY A 156 -0.83 -3.29 34.26
N LEU A 157 -0.89 -2.12 34.88
CA LEU A 157 -1.13 -0.84 34.20
C LEU A 157 -0.04 -0.50 33.18
N ALA A 158 1.24 -0.63 33.54
CA ALA A 158 2.35 -0.33 32.63
C ALA A 158 2.39 -1.30 31.44
N TRP A 159 2.10 -2.58 31.68
CA TRP A 159 1.95 -3.58 30.61
C TRP A 159 0.83 -3.18 29.63
N THR A 160 -0.33 -2.80 30.16
CA THR A 160 -1.49 -2.41 29.35
C THR A 160 -1.23 -1.14 28.54
N VAL A 161 -0.66 -0.11 29.16
CA VAL A 161 -0.32 1.16 28.49
C VAL A 161 0.72 0.93 27.40
N MET A 162 1.80 0.21 27.70
CA MET A 162 2.85 -0.06 26.71
C MET A 162 2.36 -0.93 25.56
N GLY A 163 1.51 -1.92 25.83
CA GLY A 163 0.85 -2.70 24.77
C GLY A 163 -0.05 -1.84 23.88
N GLY A 164 -0.76 -0.86 24.44
CA GLY A 164 -1.56 0.11 23.68
C GLY A 164 -0.70 1.04 22.81
N ILE A 165 0.44 1.50 23.32
CA ILE A 165 1.42 2.29 22.57
C ILE A 165 1.99 1.45 21.43
N ASP A 166 2.48 0.24 21.71
CA ASP A 166 3.07 -0.64 20.70
C ASP A 166 2.08 -0.96 19.58
N ARG A 167 0.83 -1.31 19.93
CA ARG A 167 -0.25 -1.49 18.94
C ARG A 167 -0.48 -0.25 18.08
N SER A 168 -0.44 0.94 18.69
CA SER A 168 -0.63 2.21 17.97
C SER A 168 0.54 2.51 17.01
N MET A 169 1.77 2.12 17.38
CA MET A 169 2.94 2.23 16.51
C MET A 169 2.84 1.31 15.30
N TYR A 170 2.47 0.04 15.49
CA TYR A 170 2.23 -0.88 14.37
C TYR A 170 1.17 -0.36 13.40
N ARG A 171 0.07 0.22 13.94
CA ARG A 171 -0.97 0.84 13.12
C ARG A 171 -0.44 2.04 12.33
N ALA A 172 0.33 2.93 12.97
CA ALA A 172 0.92 4.09 12.30
C ALA A 172 1.91 3.67 11.19
N ALA A 173 2.74 2.66 11.46
CA ALA A 173 3.65 2.09 10.48
C ALA A 173 2.90 1.47 9.30
N TYR A 174 1.78 0.79 9.54
CA TYR A 174 0.96 0.22 8.48
C TYR A 174 0.31 1.30 7.59
N LEU A 175 -0.28 2.34 8.18
CA LEU A 175 -0.84 3.46 7.41
C LEU A 175 0.24 4.13 6.56
N ALA A 176 1.41 4.39 7.15
CA ALA A 176 2.55 5.00 6.46
C ALA A 176 3.09 4.10 5.33
N LEU A 177 3.10 2.77 5.52
CA LEU A 177 3.47 1.81 4.47
C LEU A 177 2.54 1.94 3.26
N VAL A 178 1.23 1.93 3.50
CA VAL A 178 0.24 2.02 2.42
C VAL A 178 0.35 3.37 1.71
N ASP A 179 0.49 4.47 2.45
CA ASP A 179 0.69 5.79 1.88
C ASP A 179 1.95 5.87 1.01
N ASP A 180 3.08 5.31 1.47
CA ASP A 180 4.33 5.28 0.71
C ASP A 180 4.21 4.41 -0.57
N VAL A 181 3.58 3.24 -0.48
CA VAL A 181 3.33 2.37 -1.64
C VAL A 181 2.43 3.08 -2.66
N VAL A 182 1.31 3.66 -2.21
CA VAL A 182 0.39 4.41 -3.10
C VAL A 182 1.07 5.64 -3.68
N ARG A 183 1.93 6.33 -2.92
CA ARG A 183 2.72 7.45 -3.42
C ARG A 183 3.69 7.04 -4.52
N VAL A 184 4.41 5.94 -4.34
CA VAL A 184 5.36 5.44 -5.35
C VAL A 184 4.65 4.90 -6.58
N LEU A 185 3.59 4.11 -6.43
CA LEU A 185 2.93 3.42 -7.54
C LEU A 185 1.84 4.27 -8.22
N GLY A 186 1.17 5.14 -7.48
CA GLY A 186 0.15 6.06 -8.01
C GLY A 186 0.74 7.32 -8.65
N TYR A 187 1.94 7.73 -8.23
CA TYR A 187 2.64 8.90 -8.78
C TYR A 187 4.12 8.61 -9.07
N PRO A 188 4.40 7.62 -9.93
CA PRO A 188 5.74 7.12 -10.19
C PRO A 188 6.62 8.17 -10.89
N GLN A 189 7.87 8.29 -10.42
CA GLN A 189 8.91 9.12 -11.05
C GLN A 189 9.60 8.33 -12.18
N VAL A 190 8.89 8.09 -13.27
CA VAL A 190 9.39 7.26 -14.39
C VAL A 190 10.48 7.94 -15.22
N GLU A 191 10.69 9.25 -15.09
CA GLU A 191 11.72 9.98 -15.85
C GLU A 191 13.14 9.68 -15.35
N SER A 192 13.32 9.41 -14.05
CA SER A 192 14.63 9.20 -13.44
C SER A 192 14.95 7.71 -13.31
N LYS A 193 16.21 7.30 -13.57
CA LYS A 193 16.66 5.90 -13.38
C LYS A 193 16.36 5.38 -11.97
N ARG A 194 16.61 6.22 -10.97
CA ARG A 194 16.32 5.91 -9.56
C ARG A 194 14.82 5.68 -9.32
N GLY A 195 13.97 6.55 -9.85
CA GLY A 195 12.52 6.41 -9.72
C GLY A 195 11.99 5.16 -10.41
N LYS A 196 12.50 4.81 -11.60
CA LYS A 196 12.18 3.53 -12.26
C LYS A 196 12.54 2.34 -11.37
N ALA A 197 13.76 2.32 -10.83
CA ALA A 197 14.21 1.26 -9.93
C ALA A 197 13.35 1.17 -8.65
N THR A 198 12.95 2.31 -8.07
CA THR A 198 12.05 2.36 -6.92
C THR A 198 10.67 1.77 -7.25
N VAL A 199 10.09 2.12 -8.40
CA VAL A 199 8.78 1.57 -8.83
C VAL A 199 8.89 0.06 -9.00
N VAL A 200 9.87 -0.44 -9.76
CA VAL A 200 10.08 -1.88 -9.95
C VAL A 200 10.28 -2.59 -8.61
N GLY A 201 11.10 -2.03 -7.72
CA GLY A 201 11.34 -2.60 -6.39
C GLY A 201 10.08 -2.69 -5.54
N VAL A 202 9.26 -1.64 -5.51
CA VAL A 202 7.99 -1.63 -4.77
C VAL A 202 6.98 -2.60 -5.41
N GLN A 203 6.92 -2.69 -6.74
CA GLN A 203 6.09 -3.69 -7.43
C GLN A 203 6.54 -5.12 -7.08
N ALA A 204 7.84 -5.40 -7.08
CA ALA A 204 8.39 -6.71 -6.71
C ALA A 204 8.04 -7.09 -5.28
N MET A 205 8.22 -6.16 -4.33
CA MET A 205 7.87 -6.37 -2.93
C MET A 205 6.36 -6.63 -2.78
N PHE A 206 5.52 -5.82 -3.43
CA PHE A 206 4.07 -5.96 -3.37
C PHE A 206 3.61 -7.31 -3.93
N ILE A 207 4.12 -7.73 -5.09
CA ILE A 207 3.78 -9.00 -5.72
C ILE A 207 4.23 -10.17 -4.81
N ALA A 208 5.48 -10.16 -4.38
CA ALA A 208 6.01 -11.22 -3.54
C ALA A 208 5.25 -11.36 -2.22
N MET A 209 5.02 -10.25 -1.50
CA MET A 209 4.27 -10.26 -0.25
C MET A 209 2.84 -10.76 -0.46
N SER A 210 2.15 -10.28 -1.49
CA SER A 210 0.76 -10.67 -1.77
C SER A 210 0.63 -12.17 -2.08
N VAL A 211 1.50 -12.69 -2.94
CA VAL A 211 1.51 -14.11 -3.32
C VAL A 211 1.86 -15.00 -2.13
N MET A 212 2.91 -14.65 -1.37
CA MET A 212 3.31 -15.42 -0.17
C MET A 212 2.22 -15.37 0.91
N TRP A 213 1.58 -14.22 1.10
CA TRP A 213 0.51 -14.03 2.07
C TRP A 213 -0.69 -14.92 1.76
N VAL A 214 -1.23 -14.84 0.54
CA VAL A 214 -2.38 -15.66 0.15
C VAL A 214 -2.05 -17.15 0.26
N HIS A 215 -0.85 -17.56 -0.16
CA HIS A 215 -0.43 -18.94 -0.02
C HIS A 215 -0.38 -19.40 1.44
N PHE A 216 0.21 -18.58 2.34
CA PHE A 216 0.26 -18.88 3.77
C PHE A 216 -1.15 -19.11 4.35
N PHE A 217 -2.13 -18.27 4.01
CA PHE A 217 -3.52 -18.44 4.46
C PHE A 217 -4.20 -19.67 3.87
N LEU A 218 -3.96 -19.96 2.59
CA LEU A 218 -4.50 -21.18 1.97
C LEU A 218 -3.94 -22.44 2.64
N VAL A 219 -2.63 -22.49 2.92
CA VAL A 219 -1.99 -23.62 3.59
C VAL A 219 -2.49 -23.78 5.03
N LEU A 220 -2.59 -22.69 5.80
CA LEU A 220 -3.13 -22.75 7.15
C LEU A 220 -4.60 -23.20 7.16
N GLY A 221 -5.42 -22.66 6.26
CA GLY A 221 -6.82 -23.05 6.14
C GLY A 221 -6.98 -24.52 5.75
N MET A 222 -6.17 -25.02 4.82
CA MET A 222 -6.17 -26.44 4.46
C MET A 222 -5.72 -27.34 5.61
N ARG A 223 -4.70 -26.93 6.38
CA ARG A 223 -4.27 -27.69 7.57
C ARG A 223 -5.38 -27.79 8.61
N GLU A 224 -6.06 -26.67 8.89
CA GLU A 224 -7.18 -26.65 9.84
C GLU A 224 -8.34 -27.55 9.38
N GLN A 225 -8.61 -27.60 8.08
CA GLN A 225 -9.61 -28.51 7.50
C GLN A 225 -9.19 -29.98 7.63
N VAL A 226 -7.94 -30.31 7.31
CA VAL A 226 -7.41 -31.68 7.46
C VAL A 226 -7.42 -32.11 8.92
N GLU A 227 -7.05 -31.26 9.86
CA GLU A 227 -7.14 -31.58 11.29
C GLU A 227 -8.60 -31.81 11.73
N LYS A 228 -9.54 -30.98 11.26
CA LYS A 228 -10.98 -31.17 11.54
C LYS A 228 -11.53 -32.48 10.96
N GLU A 229 -11.16 -32.82 9.73
CA GLU A 229 -11.68 -34.01 9.03
C GLU A 229 -11.06 -35.32 9.55
N PHE A 230 -9.78 -35.33 9.91
CA PHE A 230 -9.07 -36.57 10.26
C PHE A 230 -8.84 -36.77 11.77
N VAL A 231 -8.87 -35.71 12.59
CA VAL A 231 -8.66 -35.82 14.04
C VAL A 231 -9.97 -35.75 14.84
N SER A 232 -11.00 -35.06 14.33
CA SER A 232 -12.27 -34.87 15.05
C SER A 232 -13.39 -35.92 14.86
N PRO A 233 -13.32 -36.99 14.04
CA PRO A 233 -14.43 -37.95 13.98
C PRO A 233 -14.47 -38.94 15.16
N VAL A 234 -13.54 -38.87 16.12
CA VAL A 234 -13.37 -39.91 17.17
C VAL A 234 -14.17 -39.65 18.46
N VAL A 235 -14.90 -38.53 18.59
CA VAL A 235 -15.57 -38.16 19.87
C VAL A 235 -17.10 -38.20 19.80
N SER A 236 -17.69 -38.88 18.81
CA SER A 236 -19.13 -39.12 18.79
C SER A 236 -19.46 -40.60 18.59
N LEU A 237 -19.20 -41.39 19.63
CA LEU A 237 -19.87 -42.68 19.89
C LEU A 237 -20.03 -42.84 21.40
#